data_AF-A0A2D4ND77-F1
#
_entry.id   AF-A0A2D4ND77-F1
#
_cell.length_a   1.000
_cell.length_b   1.000
_cell.length_c   1.000
_cell.angle_alpha   90.00
_cell.angle_beta   90.00
_cell.angle_gamma   90.00
#
_symmetry.space_group_name_H-M   'P 1'
#
loop_
_entity.id
_entity.type
_entity.pdbx_description
1 polymer ?
#
loop_
_entity_poly.entity_id
_entity_poly.type
_entity_poly.pdbx_seq_one_letter_code
_entity_poly.pdbx_strand_id
1 'polypeptide(L)'
;SGMTHEDIVQESKKFWQQMEAHAGKANNNMASARTPISNTFDLQMKFVCGQCWRNGQVVEPDKDLKYCSAKAHHCWTKERRVLLVMSKAKKKWVSVRPLPSIRNFPQQYDLCIHAQNGRKCQYVGNCSFAHSPEEREMWTFMKENKILDMQQTYDMWLKKHNPGKPEEETPLTSREGEKQIQMPTDYADMVPENKRLS
;
A
#
# COMPACT_ATOMS: atom_id res chain seq x y z
N SER A 1 -56.63 -22.09 13.08
CA SER A 1 -56.63 -21.24 11.88
C SER A 1 -55.20 -20.81 11.63
N GLY A 2 -54.62 -21.21 10.49
CA GLY A 2 -53.24 -20.88 10.14
C GLY A 2 -53.12 -19.42 9.67
N MET A 3 -51.93 -18.83 9.82
CA MET A 3 -51.65 -17.50 9.27
C MET A 3 -51.90 -17.50 7.77
N THR A 4 -52.66 -16.51 7.30
CA THR A 4 -52.89 -16.33 5.87
C THR A 4 -51.65 -15.71 5.22
N HIS A 5 -51.55 -15.85 3.90
CA HIS A 5 -50.45 -15.23 3.15
C HIS A 5 -50.41 -13.71 3.35
N GLU A 6 -51.57 -13.07 3.42
CA GLU A 6 -51.71 -11.65 3.74
C GLU A 6 -51.14 -11.30 5.13
N ASP A 7 -51.37 -12.15 6.14
CA ASP A 7 -50.84 -11.93 7.50
C ASP A 7 -49.31 -11.97 7.50
N ILE A 8 -48.70 -12.91 6.79
CA ILE A 8 -47.24 -13.05 6.65
C ILE A 8 -46.64 -11.84 5.93
N VAL A 9 -47.31 -11.34 4.89
CA VAL A 9 -46.87 -10.15 4.14
C VAL A 9 -47.00 -8.89 4.99
N GLN A 10 -48.04 -8.77 5.81
CA GLN A 10 -48.17 -7.63 6.71
C GLN A 10 -47.14 -7.66 7.84
N GLU A 11 -46.87 -8.83 8.41
CA GLU A 11 -45.93 -8.98 9.51
C GLU A 11 -44.49 -8.75 9.06
N SER A 12 -44.13 -9.25 7.86
CA SER A 12 -42.84 -8.94 7.24
C SER A 12 -42.67 -7.44 6.94
N LYS A 13 -43.71 -6.76 6.44
CA LYS A 13 -43.67 -5.29 6.24
C LYS A 13 -43.50 -4.51 7.54
N LYS A 14 -44.21 -4.90 8.61
CA LYS A 14 -44.06 -4.28 9.93
C LYS A 14 -42.65 -4.50 10.48
N PHE A 15 -42.09 -5.70 10.31
CA PHE A 15 -40.73 -6.01 10.74
C PHE A 15 -39.70 -5.17 9.98
N TRP A 16 -39.85 -5.00 8.66
CA TRP A 16 -39.00 -4.13 7.84
C TRP A 16 -39.08 -2.66 8.27
N GLN A 17 -40.29 -2.11 8.44
CA GLN A 17 -40.47 -0.73 8.88
C GLN A 17 -39.95 -0.50 10.31
N GLN A 18 -40.09 -1.48 11.19
CA GLN A 18 -39.55 -1.39 12.55
C GLN A 18 -38.02 -1.48 12.55
N MET A 19 -37.41 -2.28 11.67
CA MET A 19 -35.97 -2.31 11.47
C MET A 19 -35.44 -0.96 10.96
N GLU A 20 -36.13 -0.32 10.01
CA GLU A 20 -35.80 1.02 9.50
C GLU A 20 -35.95 2.11 10.57
N ALA A 21 -37.00 2.04 11.40
CA ALA A 21 -37.22 2.99 12.50
C ALA A 21 -36.18 2.85 13.63
N HIS A 22 -35.70 1.64 13.91
CA HIS A 22 -34.62 1.39 14.88
C HIS A 22 -33.22 1.74 14.31
N ALA A 23 -33.03 1.69 12.99
CA ALA A 23 -31.82 2.19 12.34
C ALA A 23 -31.69 3.73 12.43
N GLY A 24 -32.81 4.46 12.53
CA GLY A 24 -32.84 5.93 12.62
C GLY A 24 -32.49 6.53 13.99
N LYS A 25 -32.28 5.72 15.04
CA LYS A 25 -31.99 6.23 16.41
C LYS A 25 -30.69 5.71 17.03
N ALA A 26 -29.90 4.92 16.30
CA ALA A 26 -28.56 4.53 16.69
C ALA A 26 -27.51 5.35 15.91
N ASN A 27 -27.25 6.56 16.42
CA ASN A 27 -25.97 7.27 16.34
C ASN A 27 -25.16 7.19 15.02
N ASN A 28 -25.45 8.12 14.09
CA ASN A 28 -24.52 8.85 13.20
C ASN A 28 -23.20 8.19 12.77
N ASN A 29 -23.23 7.03 12.08
CA ASN A 29 -22.12 6.67 11.17
C ASN A 29 -22.41 5.57 10.14
N MET A 30 -23.65 5.45 9.64
CA MET A 30 -23.93 4.49 8.58
C MET A 30 -24.97 5.00 7.57
N ALA A 31 -24.69 6.16 6.98
CA ALA A 31 -25.23 6.47 5.67
C ALA A 31 -24.26 5.92 4.62
N SER A 32 -24.50 4.68 4.18
CA SER A 32 -24.04 4.24 2.86
C SER A 32 -24.92 4.95 1.82
N ALA A 33 -24.77 6.27 1.75
CA ALA A 33 -25.15 7.03 0.59
C ALA A 33 -24.18 6.59 -0.50
N ARG A 34 -24.73 6.14 -1.62
CA ARG A 34 -24.01 6.03 -2.89
C ARG A 34 -23.58 7.42 -3.34
N THR A 35 -22.62 8.01 -2.63
CA THR A 35 -21.77 9.05 -3.22
C THR A 35 -20.87 8.34 -4.21
N PRO A 36 -20.71 8.83 -5.44
CA PRO A 36 -19.60 8.38 -6.26
C PRO A 36 -18.36 8.57 -5.38
N ILE A 37 -17.64 7.48 -5.09
CA ILE A 37 -16.39 7.54 -4.35
C ILE A 37 -15.58 8.58 -5.10
N SER A 38 -15.42 9.76 -4.50
CA SER A 38 -14.49 10.77 -4.97
C SER A 38 -13.22 10.00 -5.31
N ASN A 39 -12.77 10.09 -6.57
CA ASN A 39 -11.69 9.32 -7.19
C ASN A 39 -10.31 9.60 -6.56
N THR A 40 -10.25 9.76 -5.24
CA THR A 40 -9.12 10.16 -4.43
C THR A 40 -8.96 9.18 -3.28
N PHE A 41 -8.34 8.06 -3.61
CA PHE A 41 -7.79 7.12 -2.66
C PHE A 41 -6.57 7.75 -1.93
N ASP A 42 -6.84 8.68 -1.01
CA ASP A 42 -5.83 9.45 -0.26
C ASP A 42 -5.40 8.69 0.99
N LEU A 43 -4.75 7.54 0.79
CA LEU A 43 -4.07 6.80 1.85
C LEU A 43 -2.58 6.94 1.65
N GLN A 44 -1.81 7.15 2.71
CA GLN A 44 -0.35 7.06 2.61
C GLN A 44 0.03 5.58 2.47
N MET A 45 0.81 5.25 1.45
CA MET A 45 1.19 3.88 1.14
C MET A 45 2.71 3.70 1.08
N LYS A 46 3.20 2.49 1.32
CA LYS A 46 4.58 2.08 1.02
C LYS A 46 4.72 0.57 0.94
N PHE A 47 5.66 0.10 0.13
CA PHE A 47 6.12 -1.29 0.18
C PHE A 47 7.24 -1.47 1.19
N VAL A 48 7.16 -2.54 1.97
CA VAL A 48 8.18 -2.92 2.96
C VAL A 48 8.56 -4.39 2.85
N CYS A 49 9.66 -4.76 3.50
CA CYS A 49 10.10 -6.14 3.60
C CYS A 49 9.15 -6.93 4.52
N GLY A 50 8.56 -7.99 3.98
CA GLY A 50 7.65 -8.87 4.71
C GLY A 50 8.32 -9.66 5.85
N GLN A 51 9.62 -9.97 5.72
CA GLN A 51 10.37 -10.61 6.81
C GLN A 51 10.56 -9.64 7.99
N CYS A 52 11.00 -8.41 7.70
CA CYS A 52 11.13 -7.37 8.71
C CYS A 52 9.78 -7.01 9.35
N TRP A 53 8.72 -6.93 8.54
CA TRP A 53 7.37 -6.64 9.02
C TRP A 53 6.85 -7.70 10.00
N ARG A 54 7.08 -8.98 9.73
CA ARG A 54 6.77 -10.08 10.66
C ARG A 54 7.55 -9.97 11.98
N ASN A 55 8.73 -9.36 11.95
CA ASN A 55 9.54 -9.04 13.13
C ASN A 55 9.20 -7.68 13.76
N GLY A 56 8.12 -7.01 13.31
CA GLY A 56 7.67 -5.72 13.86
C GLY A 56 8.40 -4.49 13.32
N GLN A 57 9.18 -4.63 12.26
CA GLN A 57 9.96 -3.54 11.67
C GLN A 57 9.39 -3.09 10.32
N VAL A 58 9.30 -1.78 10.11
CA VAL A 58 8.92 -1.17 8.83
C VAL A 58 10.20 -0.83 8.08
N VAL A 59 10.60 -1.71 7.15
CA VAL A 59 11.88 -1.58 6.42
C VAL A 59 11.62 -1.52 4.93
N GLU A 60 12.02 -0.42 4.32
CA GLU A 60 11.93 -0.13 2.88
C GLU A 60 13.09 -0.79 2.10
N PRO A 61 13.00 -0.91 0.76
CA PRO A 61 14.09 -1.47 -0.03
C PRO A 61 15.34 -0.59 0.00
N ASP A 62 16.47 -1.18 -0.39
CA ASP A 62 17.64 -0.41 -0.80
C ASP A 62 17.41 0.34 -2.11
N LYS A 63 18.39 1.16 -2.51
CA LYS A 63 18.30 1.98 -3.73
C LYS A 63 18.23 1.14 -5.01
N ASP A 64 18.85 -0.04 -5.00
CA ASP A 64 18.92 -0.93 -6.17
C ASP A 64 17.72 -1.89 -6.27
N LEU A 65 16.80 -1.82 -5.30
CA LEU A 65 15.64 -2.72 -5.15
C LEU A 65 16.03 -4.22 -5.15
N LYS A 66 17.25 -4.55 -4.71
CA LYS A 66 17.75 -5.93 -4.64
C LYS A 66 17.50 -6.54 -3.26
N TYR A 67 17.70 -5.75 -2.21
CA TYR A 67 17.51 -6.16 -0.82
C TYR A 67 16.68 -5.14 -0.05
N CYS A 68 16.25 -5.52 1.16
CA CYS A 68 15.77 -4.53 2.11
C CYS A 68 16.94 -3.81 2.80
N SER A 69 16.70 -2.58 3.26
CA SER A 69 17.69 -1.73 3.94
C SER A 69 18.06 -2.18 5.36
N ALA A 70 17.54 -3.30 5.85
CA ALA A 70 17.92 -3.84 7.15
C ALA A 70 19.30 -4.53 7.09
N LYS A 71 19.98 -4.61 8.23
CA LYS A 71 21.28 -5.29 8.38
C LYS A 71 21.30 -6.74 7.86
N ALA A 72 20.15 -7.43 7.86
CA ALA A 72 20.04 -8.80 7.39
C ALA A 72 19.94 -8.93 5.85
N HIS A 73 19.79 -7.83 5.10
CA HIS A 73 19.73 -7.80 3.63
C HIS A 73 18.82 -8.88 3.02
N HIS A 74 17.54 -8.92 3.43
CA HIS A 74 16.60 -9.87 2.85
C HIS A 74 16.34 -9.55 1.38
N CYS A 75 16.33 -10.57 0.51
CA CYS A 75 16.03 -10.40 -0.91
C CYS A 75 14.68 -9.70 -1.14
N TRP A 76 14.67 -8.71 -2.01
CA TRP A 76 13.52 -7.88 -2.34
C TRP A 76 12.74 -8.45 -3.52
N THR A 77 11.95 -9.51 -3.30
CA THR A 77 11.10 -10.14 -4.33
C THR A 77 9.62 -9.78 -4.16
N LYS A 78 8.79 -9.97 -5.19
CA LYS A 78 7.36 -9.65 -5.15
C LYS A 78 6.64 -10.34 -3.98
N GLU A 79 6.99 -11.59 -3.70
CA GLU A 79 6.39 -12.45 -2.65
C GLU A 79 6.87 -12.07 -1.24
N ARG A 80 8.01 -11.39 -1.15
CA ARG A 80 8.63 -10.97 0.12
C ARG A 80 8.34 -9.51 0.46
N ARG A 81 7.52 -8.82 -0.34
CA ARG A 81 7.09 -7.45 -0.10
C ARG A 81 5.69 -7.44 0.51
N VAL A 82 5.42 -6.44 1.34
CA VAL A 82 4.09 -6.20 1.92
C VAL A 82 3.73 -4.75 1.65
N LEU A 83 2.53 -4.52 1.12
CA LEU A 83 1.99 -3.17 1.02
C LEU A 83 1.44 -2.75 2.38
N LEU A 84 1.91 -1.61 2.89
CA LEU A 84 1.36 -0.98 4.07
C LEU A 84 0.59 0.27 3.69
N VAL A 85 -0.50 0.52 4.41
CA VAL A 85 -1.27 1.76 4.34
C VAL A 85 -1.38 2.36 5.74
N MET A 86 -1.28 3.69 5.84
CA MET A 86 -1.43 4.39 7.11
C MET A 86 -2.91 4.52 7.46
N SER A 87 -3.34 3.88 8.54
CA SER A 87 -4.67 4.11 9.09
C SER A 87 -4.75 5.51 9.68
N LYS A 88 -5.57 6.40 9.09
CA LYS A 88 -5.79 7.75 9.61
C LYS A 88 -6.39 7.73 11.03
N ALA A 89 -7.31 6.79 11.28
CA ALA A 89 -7.97 6.64 12.57
C ALA A 89 -7.03 6.10 13.66
N LYS A 90 -6.20 5.12 13.32
CA LYS A 90 -5.33 4.43 14.31
C LYS A 90 -3.91 4.95 14.36
N LYS A 91 -3.54 5.88 13.45
CA LYS A 91 -2.19 6.40 13.23
C LYS A 91 -1.13 5.29 13.18
N LYS A 92 -1.48 4.16 12.58
CA LYS A 92 -0.63 2.98 12.51
C LYS A 92 -0.63 2.41 11.10
N TRP A 93 0.51 1.84 10.73
CA TRP A 93 0.62 1.05 9.51
C TRP A 93 -0.18 -0.23 9.64
N VAL A 94 -1.00 -0.50 8.63
CA VAL A 94 -1.73 -1.76 8.48
C VAL A 94 -1.36 -2.40 7.15
N SER A 95 -1.18 -3.71 7.16
CA SER A 95 -0.88 -4.45 5.94
C SER A 95 -2.12 -4.65 5.09
N VAL A 96 -1.99 -4.45 3.79
CA VAL A 96 -3.00 -4.79 2.80
C VAL A 96 -2.54 -6.06 2.09
N ARG A 97 -3.38 -7.10 2.09
CA ARG A 97 -3.09 -8.33 1.36
C ARG A 97 -3.45 -8.17 -0.12
N PRO A 98 -2.85 -8.99 -0.99
CA PRO A 98 -3.33 -9.14 -2.36
C PRO A 98 -4.82 -9.48 -2.38
N LEU A 99 -5.49 -9.12 -3.47
CA LEU A 99 -6.85 -9.58 -3.72
C LEU A 99 -6.91 -11.11 -3.59
N PRO A 100 -7.90 -11.65 -2.86
CA PRO A 100 -8.06 -13.08 -2.74
C PRO A 100 -8.22 -13.70 -4.14
N SER A 101 -7.68 -14.90 -4.35
CA SER A 101 -7.86 -15.63 -5.60
C SER A 101 -9.31 -16.14 -5.67
N ILE A 102 -10.18 -15.36 -6.32
CA ILE A 102 -11.59 -15.66 -6.50
C ILE A 102 -11.94 -15.55 -7.98
N ARG A 103 -12.65 -16.55 -8.50
CA ARG A 103 -13.06 -16.61 -9.91
C ARG A 103 -13.96 -15.43 -10.30
N ASN A 104 -14.76 -14.94 -9.34
CA ASN A 104 -15.67 -13.82 -9.52
C ASN A 104 -15.53 -12.86 -8.33
N PHE A 105 -15.39 -11.56 -8.60
CA PHE A 105 -15.36 -10.54 -7.55
C PHE A 105 -16.72 -10.44 -6.86
N PRO A 106 -16.76 -10.41 -5.51
CA PRO A 106 -18.01 -10.18 -4.80
C PRO A 106 -18.53 -8.79 -5.11
N GLN A 107 -19.84 -8.58 -4.99
CA GLN A 107 -20.44 -7.26 -5.22
C GLN A 107 -19.83 -6.20 -4.28
N GLN A 108 -19.57 -6.58 -3.03
CA GLN A 108 -18.91 -5.78 -2.01
C GLN A 108 -17.94 -6.63 -1.19
N TYR A 109 -16.90 -6.00 -0.63
CA TYR A 109 -16.00 -6.63 0.32
C TYR A 109 -16.44 -6.32 1.74
N ASP A 110 -16.57 -7.36 2.57
CA ASP A 110 -16.96 -7.24 3.98
C ASP A 110 -15.77 -7.47 4.92
N LEU A 111 -15.88 -7.00 6.16
CA LEU A 111 -14.85 -7.15 7.18
C LEU A 111 -14.88 -8.55 7.80
N CYS A 112 -13.70 -9.09 8.08
CA CYS A 112 -13.53 -10.35 8.77
C CYS A 112 -13.97 -10.19 10.24
N ILE A 113 -14.91 -11.02 10.67
CA ILE A 113 -15.44 -11.03 12.05
C ILE A 113 -14.34 -11.26 13.08
N HIS A 114 -13.35 -12.12 12.79
CA HIS A 114 -12.23 -12.35 13.71
C HIS A 114 -11.38 -11.09 13.89
N ALA A 115 -11.01 -10.44 12.78
CA ALA A 115 -10.22 -9.22 12.80
C ALA A 115 -10.99 -8.05 13.46
N GLN A 116 -12.28 -7.94 13.21
CA GLN A 116 -13.16 -6.93 13.83
C GLN A 116 -13.22 -7.08 15.36
N ASN A 117 -13.25 -8.32 15.84
CA ASN A 117 -13.19 -8.64 17.27
C ASN A 117 -11.78 -8.58 17.87
N GLY A 118 -10.77 -8.09 17.14
CA GLY A 118 -9.38 -8.02 17.60
C GLY A 118 -8.69 -9.38 17.76
N ARG A 119 -9.27 -10.45 17.21
CA ARG A 119 -8.69 -11.80 17.26
C ARG A 119 -7.86 -12.07 16.00
N LYS A 120 -6.88 -12.96 16.12
CA LYS A 120 -6.15 -13.48 14.96
C LYS A 120 -7.12 -14.26 14.07
N CYS A 121 -7.18 -13.90 12.79
CA CYS A 121 -7.98 -14.64 11.81
C CYS A 121 -7.38 -16.04 11.62
N GLN A 122 -8.22 -17.07 11.70
CA GLN A 122 -7.80 -18.47 11.53
C GLN A 122 -7.47 -18.81 10.07
N TYR A 123 -8.01 -18.06 9.11
CA TYR A 123 -7.81 -18.25 7.67
C TYR A 123 -6.66 -17.39 7.14
N VAL A 124 -5.47 -17.52 7.71
CA VAL A 124 -4.30 -16.73 7.28
C VAL A 124 -3.97 -17.04 5.82
N GLY A 125 -3.91 -16.01 4.98
CA GLY A 125 -3.64 -16.13 3.54
C GLY A 125 -4.87 -16.47 2.68
N ASN A 126 -5.87 -17.13 3.24
CA ASN A 126 -7.07 -17.58 2.49
C ASN A 126 -8.37 -16.87 2.89
N CYS A 127 -8.32 -15.91 3.83
CA CYS A 127 -9.52 -15.16 4.21
C CYS A 127 -9.96 -14.25 3.06
N SER A 128 -11.16 -14.47 2.53
CA SER A 128 -11.79 -13.62 1.51
C SER A 128 -12.40 -12.34 2.07
N PHE A 129 -12.42 -12.19 3.40
CA PHE A 129 -12.90 -10.98 4.08
C PHE A 129 -11.74 -10.07 4.45
N ALA A 130 -11.97 -8.76 4.45
CA ALA A 130 -10.96 -7.76 4.76
C ALA A 130 -10.68 -7.68 6.27
N HIS A 131 -9.41 -7.66 6.65
CA HIS A 131 -8.93 -7.58 8.03
C HIS A 131 -8.85 -6.13 8.55
N SER A 132 -9.06 -5.13 7.68
CA SER A 132 -9.13 -3.72 8.07
C SER A 132 -10.02 -2.93 7.10
N PRO A 133 -10.59 -1.79 7.54
CA PRO A 133 -11.30 -0.88 6.65
C PRO A 133 -10.44 -0.42 5.48
N GLU A 134 -9.16 -0.14 5.72
CA GLU A 134 -8.23 0.29 4.68
C GLU A 134 -7.95 -0.82 3.65
N GLU A 135 -7.86 -2.08 4.07
CA GLU A 135 -7.77 -3.23 3.15
C GLU A 135 -9.04 -3.37 2.30
N ARG A 136 -10.22 -3.23 2.91
CA ARG A 136 -11.51 -3.28 2.21
C ARG A 136 -11.58 -2.20 1.14
N GLU A 137 -11.23 -0.97 1.49
CA GLU A 137 -11.22 0.17 0.56
C GLU A 137 -10.27 -0.10 -0.60
N MET A 138 -9.06 -0.64 -0.32
CA MET A 138 -8.09 -0.92 -1.37
C MET A 138 -8.62 -1.98 -2.33
N TRP A 139 -9.19 -3.06 -1.81
CA TRP A 139 -9.75 -4.12 -2.63
C TRP A 139 -10.91 -3.64 -3.49
N THR A 140 -11.78 -2.79 -2.94
CA THR A 140 -12.85 -2.14 -3.70
C THR A 140 -12.28 -1.27 -4.81
N PHE A 141 -11.29 -0.42 -4.52
CA PHE A 141 -10.63 0.42 -5.51
C PHE A 141 -9.97 -0.40 -6.62
N MET A 142 -9.22 -1.43 -6.26
CA MET A 142 -8.59 -2.36 -7.20
C MET A 142 -9.62 -3.02 -8.11
N LYS A 143 -10.73 -3.51 -7.54
CA LYS A 143 -11.82 -4.11 -8.31
C LYS A 143 -12.47 -3.11 -9.27
N GLU A 144 -12.83 -1.92 -8.79
CA GLU A 144 -13.50 -0.88 -9.60
C GLU A 144 -12.63 -0.41 -10.76
N ASN A 145 -11.32 -0.32 -10.54
CA ASN A 145 -10.34 0.06 -11.56
C ASN A 145 -9.79 -1.13 -12.36
N LYS A 146 -10.27 -2.35 -12.10
CA LYS A 146 -9.82 -3.61 -12.74
C LYS A 146 -8.31 -3.85 -12.61
N ILE A 147 -7.73 -3.44 -11.50
CA ILE A 147 -6.32 -3.64 -11.16
C ILE A 147 -6.21 -4.88 -10.27
N LEU A 148 -5.47 -5.87 -10.73
CA LEU A 148 -5.22 -7.10 -9.95
C LEU A 148 -3.89 -7.07 -9.23
N ASP A 149 -2.94 -6.28 -9.73
CA ASP A 149 -1.59 -6.23 -9.22
C ASP A 149 -1.41 -5.08 -8.23
N MET A 150 -0.99 -5.42 -7.01
CA MET A 150 -0.76 -4.45 -5.95
C MET A 150 0.31 -3.41 -6.33
N GLN A 151 1.30 -3.81 -7.13
CA GLN A 151 2.36 -2.91 -7.59
C GLN A 151 1.77 -1.82 -8.50
N GLN A 152 0.92 -2.20 -9.46
CA GLN A 152 0.25 -1.24 -10.34
C GLN A 152 -0.60 -0.23 -9.56
N THR A 153 -1.33 -0.67 -8.52
CA THR A 153 -2.07 0.24 -7.63
C THR A 153 -1.16 1.24 -6.93
N TYR A 154 -0.02 0.77 -6.43
CA TYR A 154 0.97 1.61 -5.75
C TYR A 154 1.64 2.61 -6.69
N ASP A 155 1.98 2.21 -7.92
CA ASP A 155 2.61 3.08 -8.91
C ASP A 155 1.66 4.21 -9.34
N MET A 156 0.37 3.90 -9.51
CA MET A 156 -0.66 4.89 -9.77
C MET A 156 -0.82 5.88 -8.60
N TRP A 157 -0.76 5.37 -7.35
CA TRP A 157 -0.76 6.22 -6.16
C TRP A 157 0.46 7.16 -6.12
N LEU A 158 1.66 6.64 -6.42
CA LEU A 158 2.89 7.43 -6.49
C LEU A 158 2.79 8.56 -7.52
N LYS A 159 2.32 8.27 -8.74
CA LYS A 159 2.15 9.28 -9.80
C LYS A 159 1.24 10.44 -9.38
N LYS A 160 0.20 10.13 -8.60
CA LYS A 160 -0.76 11.12 -8.12
C LYS A 160 -0.24 11.94 -6.92
N HIS A 161 0.46 11.30 -5.99
CA HIS A 161 0.92 11.92 -4.73
C HIS A 161 2.32 12.53 -4.83
N ASN A 162 3.08 12.19 -5.86
CA ASN A 162 4.37 12.78 -6.17
C ASN A 162 4.45 13.15 -7.66
N PRO A 163 3.65 14.12 -8.13
CA PRO A 163 3.61 14.51 -9.55
C PRO A 163 4.89 15.20 -10.04
N GLY A 164 5.89 15.41 -9.18
CA GLY A 164 7.00 16.34 -9.38
C GLY A 164 8.39 15.72 -9.55
N LYS A 165 8.53 14.45 -9.93
CA LYS A 165 9.80 13.99 -10.51
C LYS A 165 9.60 13.85 -12.02
N PRO A 166 10.17 14.74 -12.84
CA PRO A 166 10.37 14.43 -14.24
C PRO A 166 11.14 13.11 -14.27
N GLU A 167 10.58 12.13 -14.95
CA GLU A 167 11.32 11.02 -15.48
C GLU A 167 12.44 11.66 -16.32
N GLU A 168 13.71 11.49 -15.92
CA GLU A 168 14.85 11.77 -16.81
C GLU A 168 14.79 10.72 -17.92
N GLU A 169 13.83 10.89 -18.82
CA GLU A 169 13.93 10.43 -20.19
C GLU A 169 15.15 11.13 -20.76
N THR A 170 16.30 10.45 -20.78
CA THR A 170 17.47 10.90 -21.54
C THR A 170 17.07 11.17 -22.99
N PRO A 171 17.15 12.42 -23.49
CA PRO A 171 17.21 12.68 -24.90
C PRO A 171 18.68 12.92 -25.24
N LEU A 172 19.25 12.03 -26.03
CA LEU A 172 20.51 12.28 -26.73
C LEU A 172 20.37 13.57 -27.55
N THR A 173 20.95 14.68 -27.11
CA THR A 173 21.46 15.73 -27.99
C THR A 173 22.74 16.32 -27.41
N SER A 174 23.65 16.61 -28.32
CA SER A 174 25.01 17.10 -28.16
C SER A 174 25.09 18.52 -27.61
N ARG A 175 26.11 18.81 -26.79
CA ARG A 175 27.17 19.80 -27.07
C ARG A 175 28.14 19.99 -25.89
N GLU A 176 29.39 19.69 -26.20
CA GLU A 176 30.66 20.33 -25.83
C GLU A 176 30.71 21.24 -24.58
N GLY A 177 31.62 20.87 -23.68
CA GLY A 177 32.03 21.66 -22.52
C GLY A 177 33.19 21.00 -21.81
N GLU A 178 34.30 20.79 -22.52
CA GLU A 178 35.57 20.31 -21.99
C GLU A 178 36.05 21.21 -20.84
N LYS A 179 36.17 20.66 -19.63
CA LYS A 179 37.10 21.17 -18.60
C LYS A 179 37.79 19.99 -17.93
N GLN A 180 38.95 19.70 -18.51
CA GLN A 180 40.03 18.84 -18.05
C GLN A 180 40.40 19.16 -16.59
N ILE A 181 40.15 18.23 -15.68
CA ILE A 181 40.68 18.27 -14.30
C ILE A 181 42.04 17.54 -14.35
N GLN A 182 43.12 18.31 -14.42
CA GLN A 182 44.47 17.77 -14.18
C GLN A 182 44.68 17.56 -12.68
N MET A 183 45.11 16.36 -12.32
CA MET A 183 45.52 16.00 -10.97
C MET A 183 46.87 16.64 -10.63
N PRO A 184 47.05 17.24 -9.45
CA PRO A 184 48.37 17.69 -9.02
C PRO A 184 49.23 16.46 -8.72
N THR A 185 50.25 16.20 -9.52
CA THR A 185 51.30 15.25 -9.14
C THR A 185 52.33 16.02 -8.33
N ASP A 186 52.29 15.78 -7.01
CA ASP A 186 53.37 16.03 -6.07
C ASP A 186 54.65 15.35 -6.60
N TYR A 187 55.67 16.14 -6.90
CA TYR A 187 57.02 15.62 -7.06
C TYR A 187 57.94 16.42 -6.15
N ALA A 188 58.34 15.76 -5.06
CA ALA A 188 59.30 16.23 -4.08
C ALA A 188 60.65 16.59 -4.73
N ASP A 189 61.16 17.77 -4.40
CA ASP A 189 62.53 18.18 -4.64
C ASP A 189 63.50 17.17 -4.01
N MET A 190 64.23 16.45 -4.87
CA MET A 190 65.42 15.71 -4.44
C MET A 190 66.59 16.68 -4.39
N VAL A 191 67.01 17.05 -3.18
CA VAL A 191 68.32 17.68 -2.96
C VAL A 191 69.20 16.67 -2.22
N PRO A 192 70.29 16.22 -2.85
CA PRO A 192 71.50 15.93 -2.10
C PRO A 192 72.73 16.64 -2.69
N GLU A 193 73.28 17.49 -1.83
CA GLU A 193 74.68 17.39 -1.37
C GLU A 193 75.83 17.53 -2.38
N ASN A 194 76.26 18.79 -2.49
CA ASN A 194 77.63 19.30 -2.54
C ASN A 194 78.79 18.27 -2.29
N LYS A 195 79.65 18.01 -3.29
CA LYS A 195 81.13 18.05 -3.16
C LYS A 195 81.93 17.68 -4.44
N ARG A 196 82.80 18.64 -4.80
CA ARG A 196 84.23 18.53 -5.15
C ARG A 196 84.73 18.00 -6.52
N LEU A 197 85.44 18.93 -7.16
CA LEU A 197 86.80 18.87 -7.72
C LEU A 197 87.04 18.07 -9.02
N SER A 198 87.40 18.81 -10.07
CA SER A 198 88.81 19.01 -10.49
C SER A 198 88.91 20.18 -11.47
#